data_AF-A0A395HH81-F1
#
_entry.id   AF-A0A395HH81-F1
#
_cell.length_a   1.000
_cell.length_b   1.000
_cell.length_c   1.000
_cell.angle_alpha   90.00
_cell.angle_beta   90.00
_cell.angle_gamma   90.00
#
_symmetry.space_group_name_H-M   'P 1'
#
loop_
_entity.id
_entity.type
_entity.pdbx_description
1 polymer ?
#
loop_
_entity_poly.entity_id
_entity_poly.type
_entity_poly.pdbx_seq_one_letter_code
_entity_poly.pdbx_strand_id
1 'polypeptide(L)'
;MTRQTPLHSHLSALTSIQHSRDTSSPRIIMPSKTQKSLEALMAYIKQSKSRRTTILRGQGEPGHRAAPARGGNHDARIGSRIDTGEIVKKAGKEYRRYKFQLNSNAEDSTLKKKAAQDSHKVYSTADVEIKEARTPEEEEQAMRDFEEEMSKNLRE
;
A
#
# COMPACT_ATOMS: atom_id res chain seq x y z
N MET A 1 -73.84 31.24 35.84
CA MET A 1 -74.49 30.21 34.99
C MET A 1 -74.06 30.56 33.57
N THR A 2 -73.21 29.82 32.87
CA THR A 2 -73.51 28.52 32.24
C THR A 2 -72.20 27.86 31.75
N ARG A 3 -72.15 26.53 31.93
CA ARG A 3 -71.28 25.46 31.40
C ARG A 3 -70.35 25.76 30.21
N GLN A 4 -69.13 25.21 30.23
CA GLN A 4 -68.69 24.07 29.38
C GLN A 4 -67.18 23.79 29.51
N THR A 5 -66.83 22.57 29.92
CA THR A 5 -65.64 21.80 29.46
C THR A 5 -65.89 21.33 28.00
N PRO A 6 -64.94 20.82 27.18
CA PRO A 6 -63.83 19.92 27.59
C PRO A 6 -62.55 19.82 26.69
N LEU A 7 -61.64 18.94 27.13
CA LEU A 7 -60.74 18.03 26.36
C LEU A 7 -59.70 18.62 25.39
N HIS A 8 -58.42 18.28 25.64
CA HIS A 8 -57.40 17.79 24.68
C HIS A 8 -56.09 17.53 25.50
N SER A 9 -55.77 16.27 25.83
CA SER A 9 -54.88 15.37 25.07
C SER A 9 -53.40 15.79 25.08
N HIS A 10 -52.53 15.01 25.72
CA HIS A 10 -51.52 14.16 25.03
C HIS A 10 -50.44 13.65 25.99
N LEU A 11 -50.39 12.31 26.05
CA LEU A 11 -49.25 11.42 26.20
C LEU A 11 -47.93 11.98 26.77
N SER A 12 -47.58 11.53 27.98
CA SER A 12 -46.20 11.43 28.46
C SER A 12 -45.47 10.32 27.72
N ALA A 13 -44.65 10.66 26.72
CA ALA A 13 -43.68 9.75 26.13
C ALA A 13 -42.35 9.87 26.88
N LEU A 14 -42.07 8.88 27.73
CA LEU A 14 -40.74 8.64 28.30
C LEU A 14 -39.83 8.11 27.19
N THR A 15 -39.01 8.98 26.61
CA THR A 15 -37.97 8.57 25.67
C THR A 15 -36.83 7.90 26.44
N SER A 16 -36.84 6.57 26.43
CA SER A 16 -35.73 5.72 26.89
C SER A 16 -34.55 5.92 25.94
N ILE A 17 -33.60 6.79 26.29
CA ILE A 17 -32.33 6.93 25.58
C ILE A 17 -31.42 5.79 26.04
N GLN A 18 -31.51 4.65 25.34
CA GLN A 18 -30.45 3.64 25.37
C GLN A 18 -29.23 4.24 24.64
N HIS A 19 -28.30 4.80 25.42
CA HIS A 19 -26.94 5.05 24.95
C HIS A 19 -26.24 3.71 24.71
N SER A 20 -26.38 3.21 23.49
CA SER A 20 -25.50 2.19 22.91
C SER A 20 -24.07 2.72 22.97
N ARG A 21 -23.31 2.29 23.98
CA ARG A 21 -21.86 2.45 23.97
C ARG A 21 -21.35 1.50 22.89
N ASP A 22 -21.19 2.03 21.69
CA ASP A 22 -20.38 1.38 20.66
C ASP A 22 -18.92 1.41 21.16
N THR A 23 -18.56 0.41 21.96
CA THR A 23 -17.16 0.12 22.27
C THR A 23 -16.56 -0.62 21.09
N SER A 24 -16.47 0.05 19.95
CA SER A 24 -15.59 -0.37 18.87
C SER A 24 -14.15 -0.18 19.36
N SER A 25 -13.66 -1.17 20.13
CA SER A 25 -12.22 -1.33 20.36
C SER A 25 -11.52 -1.25 19.01
N PRO A 26 -10.43 -0.47 18.86
CA PRO A 26 -9.71 -0.46 17.60
C PRO A 26 -9.27 -1.89 17.33
N ARG A 27 -9.84 -2.53 16.30
CA ARG A 27 -9.24 -3.76 15.75
C ARG A 27 -7.82 -3.37 15.38
N ILE A 28 -6.85 -3.85 16.14
CA ILE A 28 -5.46 -3.83 15.69
C ILE A 28 -5.43 -4.72 14.45
N ILE A 29 -5.57 -4.10 13.26
CA ILE A 29 -5.40 -4.78 11.99
C ILE A 29 -3.91 -5.13 11.95
N MET A 30 -3.57 -6.34 12.37
CA MET A 30 -2.20 -6.82 12.26
C MET A 30 -1.82 -6.81 10.78
N PRO A 31 -0.69 -6.17 10.41
CA PRO A 31 -0.31 -6.12 9.02
C PRO A 31 -0.03 -7.53 8.51
N SER A 32 -0.54 -7.83 7.33
CA SER A 32 -0.38 -9.13 6.70
C SER A 32 1.09 -9.44 6.45
N LYS A 33 1.41 -10.71 6.17
CA LYS A 33 2.76 -11.08 5.76
C LYS A 33 3.19 -10.36 4.48
N THR A 34 2.26 -10.12 3.56
CA THR A 34 2.50 -9.41 2.31
C THR A 34 2.82 -7.93 2.57
N GLN A 35 2.05 -7.26 3.44
CA GLN A 35 2.31 -5.88 3.87
C GLN A 35 3.67 -5.75 4.54
N LYS A 36 4.00 -6.64 5.49
CA LYS A 36 5.31 -6.66 6.15
C LYS A 36 6.47 -6.86 5.16
N SER A 37 6.26 -7.69 4.14
CA SER A 37 7.25 -7.90 3.07
C SER A 37 7.44 -6.64 2.23
N LEU A 38 6.37 -5.93 1.90
CA LEU A 38 6.43 -4.65 1.20
C LEU A 38 7.16 -3.59 2.03
N GLU A 39 6.83 -3.45 3.32
CA GLU A 39 7.52 -2.54 4.26
C GLU A 39 9.02 -2.83 4.33
N ALA A 40 9.40 -4.11 4.46
CA ALA A 40 10.80 -4.53 4.48
C ALA A 40 11.52 -4.21 3.16
N LEU A 41 10.83 -4.37 2.02
CA LEU A 41 11.36 -4.01 0.71
C LEU A 41 11.55 -2.48 0.57
N MET A 42 10.59 -1.69 1.05
CA MET A 42 10.71 -0.23 1.06
C MET A 42 11.86 0.23 1.94
N ALA A 43 12.03 -0.36 3.12
CA ALA A 43 13.17 -0.10 4.00
C ALA A 43 14.51 -0.44 3.31
N TYR A 44 14.59 -1.59 2.62
CA TYR A 44 15.77 -1.99 1.87
C TYR A 44 16.15 -0.99 0.76
N ILE A 45 15.15 -0.48 0.03
CA ILE A 45 15.36 0.54 -1.02
C ILE A 45 15.83 1.85 -0.37
N LYS A 46 15.15 2.31 0.69
CA LYS A 46 15.45 3.57 1.38
C LYS A 46 16.83 3.60 2.03
N GLN A 47 17.36 2.44 2.43
CA GLN A 47 18.66 2.32 3.10
C GLN A 47 19.86 2.76 2.22
N SER A 48 19.72 2.79 0.90
CA SER A 48 20.81 3.17 -0.01
C SER A 48 20.38 4.22 -1.00
N LYS A 49 21.15 5.32 -1.09
CA LYS A 49 20.94 6.38 -2.08
C LYS A 49 20.91 5.82 -3.51
N SER A 50 21.85 4.92 -3.84
CA SER A 50 21.92 4.28 -5.16
C SER A 50 20.64 3.50 -5.50
N ARG A 51 20.10 2.73 -4.55
CA ARG A 51 18.84 1.98 -4.74
C ARG A 51 17.65 2.91 -4.95
N ARG A 52 17.54 3.97 -4.13
CA ARG A 52 16.50 5.00 -4.32
C ARG A 52 16.60 5.63 -5.71
N THR A 53 17.80 6.09 -6.09
CA THR A 53 18.03 6.74 -7.39
C THR A 53 17.67 5.82 -8.56
N THR A 54 17.93 4.51 -8.46
CA THR A 54 17.54 3.53 -9.49
C THR A 54 16.02 3.51 -9.72
N ILE A 55 15.24 3.49 -8.62
CA ILE A 55 13.77 3.53 -8.68
C ILE A 55 13.27 4.87 -9.19
N LEU A 56 13.78 5.97 -8.62
CA LEU A 56 13.29 7.31 -8.94
C LEU A 56 13.62 7.74 -10.37
N ARG A 57 14.77 7.32 -10.92
CA ARG A 57 15.12 7.60 -12.31
C ARG A 57 14.40 6.69 -13.32
N GLY A 58 13.61 5.73 -12.87
CA GLY A 58 12.94 4.80 -13.77
C GLY A 58 13.93 3.91 -14.52
N GLN A 59 15.11 3.61 -13.95
CA GLN A 59 16.15 2.84 -14.65
C GLN A 59 15.77 1.36 -14.79
N GLY A 60 16.20 0.75 -15.90
CA GLY A 60 16.03 -0.67 -16.19
C GLY A 60 15.05 -0.95 -17.33
N GLU A 61 15.01 -2.22 -17.72
CA GLU A 61 14.16 -2.71 -18.82
C GLU A 61 12.85 -3.29 -18.26
N PRO A 62 11.72 -3.14 -18.98
CA PRO A 62 10.47 -3.80 -18.60
C PRO A 62 10.66 -5.32 -18.43
N GLY A 63 10.11 -5.88 -17.36
CA GLY A 63 10.27 -7.28 -16.98
C GLY A 63 11.52 -7.59 -16.17
N HIS A 64 12.44 -6.63 -15.99
CA HIS A 64 13.65 -6.84 -15.19
C HIS A 64 13.41 -6.53 -13.72
N ARG A 65 14.21 -7.16 -12.85
CA ARG A 65 14.14 -6.91 -11.41
C ARG A 65 14.77 -5.55 -11.10
N ALA A 66 14.01 -4.67 -10.48
CA ALA A 66 14.51 -3.37 -10.00
C ALA A 66 15.12 -3.49 -8.60
N ALA A 67 14.45 -4.22 -7.71
CA ALA A 67 14.91 -4.46 -6.34
C ALA A 67 14.30 -5.75 -5.76
N PRO A 68 14.98 -6.42 -4.83
CA PRO A 68 16.40 -6.28 -4.48
C PRO A 68 17.34 -6.65 -5.64
N ALA A 69 18.61 -6.26 -5.55
CA ALA A 69 19.61 -6.66 -6.56
C ALA A 69 19.77 -8.19 -6.63
N ARG A 70 20.04 -8.73 -7.83
CA ARG A 70 20.33 -10.15 -8.03
C ARG A 70 21.72 -10.45 -7.48
N GLY A 71 21.87 -11.42 -6.57
CA GLY A 71 23.18 -11.86 -6.07
C GLY A 71 23.34 -12.02 -4.56
N GLY A 72 22.26 -11.98 -3.77
CA GLY A 72 22.33 -12.29 -2.34
C GLY A 72 20.97 -12.75 -1.79
N ASN A 73 20.93 -13.15 -0.52
CA ASN A 73 19.71 -13.67 0.13
C ASN A 73 18.69 -12.58 0.51
N HIS A 74 18.81 -11.36 -0.01
CA HIS A 74 17.92 -10.26 0.35
C HIS A 74 16.49 -10.51 -0.10
N ASP A 75 16.29 -11.01 -1.32
CA ASP A 75 14.95 -11.30 -1.85
C ASP A 75 14.29 -12.49 -1.14
N ALA A 76 15.06 -13.48 -0.69
CA ALA A 76 14.58 -14.57 0.14
C ALA A 76 14.17 -14.08 1.54
N ARG A 77 15.02 -13.27 2.20
CA ARG A 77 14.76 -12.71 3.52
C ARG A 77 13.58 -11.72 3.55
N ILE A 78 13.50 -10.85 2.54
CA ILE A 78 12.38 -9.90 2.39
C ILE A 78 11.12 -10.65 1.96
N GLY A 79 11.27 -11.67 1.10
CA GLY A 79 10.17 -12.49 0.60
C GLY A 79 9.41 -11.89 -0.58
N SER A 80 9.93 -10.82 -1.18
CA SER A 80 9.31 -10.13 -2.32
C SER A 80 10.34 -9.42 -3.20
N ARG A 81 9.86 -8.93 -4.34
CA ARG A 81 10.62 -8.17 -5.34
C ARG A 81 9.75 -7.07 -5.95
N ILE A 82 10.41 -6.06 -6.49
CA ILE A 82 9.85 -5.10 -7.44
C ILE A 82 10.51 -5.33 -8.79
N ASP A 83 9.67 -5.53 -9.78
CA ASP A 83 10.06 -5.60 -11.18
C ASP A 83 9.72 -4.28 -11.87
N THR A 84 10.62 -3.86 -12.75
CA THR A 84 10.45 -2.73 -13.64
C THR A 84 9.39 -3.09 -14.68
N GLY A 85 8.35 -2.29 -14.80
CA GLY A 85 7.28 -2.45 -15.77
C GLY A 85 7.43 -1.51 -16.97
N GLU A 86 6.31 -1.35 -17.66
CA GLU A 86 6.16 -0.47 -18.81
C GLU A 86 6.28 1.03 -18.45
N ILE A 87 6.61 1.84 -19.46
CA ILE A 87 6.49 3.30 -19.36
C ILE A 87 5.07 3.69 -19.73
N VAL A 88 4.43 4.49 -18.87
CA VAL A 88 3.07 5.01 -19.08
C VAL A 88 3.11 6.53 -19.24
N LYS A 89 2.34 7.05 -20.20
CA LYS A 89 2.20 8.50 -20.42
C LYS A 89 0.94 8.99 -19.71
N LYS A 90 1.10 9.94 -18.79
CA LYS A 90 -0.01 10.60 -18.08
C LYS A 90 0.18 12.10 -18.16
N ALA A 91 -0.83 12.84 -18.64
CA ALA A 91 -0.79 14.31 -18.72
C ALA A 91 0.51 14.88 -19.36
N GLY A 92 1.00 14.25 -20.42
CA GLY A 92 2.22 14.67 -21.12
C GLY A 92 3.55 14.29 -20.44
N LYS A 93 3.51 13.63 -19.29
CA LYS A 93 4.68 13.14 -18.55
C LYS A 93 4.83 11.62 -18.69
N GLU A 94 6.07 11.15 -18.65
CA GLU A 94 6.40 9.72 -18.66
C GLU A 94 6.59 9.21 -17.23
N TYR A 95 6.01 8.06 -16.94
CA TYR A 95 6.13 7.38 -15.66
C TYR A 95 6.59 5.96 -15.87
N ARG A 96 7.48 5.47 -15.02
CA ARG A 96 7.81 4.05 -14.94
C ARG A 96 6.84 3.36 -14.00
N ARG A 97 6.10 2.37 -14.49
CA ARG A 97 5.34 1.48 -13.63
C ARG A 97 6.25 0.46 -12.98
N TYR A 98 6.14 0.28 -11.68
CA TYR A 98 6.78 -0.78 -10.92
C TYR A 98 5.75 -1.80 -10.46
N LYS A 99 6.13 -3.07 -10.42
CA LYS A 99 5.26 -4.20 -10.07
C LYS A 99 5.81 -4.93 -8.86
N PHE A 100 5.06 -4.93 -7.77
CA PHE A 100 5.39 -5.67 -6.56
C PHE A 100 4.90 -7.12 -6.67
N GLN A 101 5.80 -8.08 -6.47
CA GLN A 101 5.53 -9.52 -6.55
C GLN A 101 6.16 -10.24 -5.37
N LEU A 102 5.54 -11.33 -4.92
CA LEU A 102 6.12 -12.20 -3.89
C LEU A 102 7.18 -13.12 -4.49
N ASN A 103 8.17 -13.51 -3.66
CA ASN A 103 9.25 -14.38 -4.07
C ASN A 103 8.93 -15.84 -3.72
N SER A 104 8.97 -16.76 -4.69
CA SER A 104 8.80 -18.20 -4.45
C SER A 104 9.91 -18.81 -3.59
N ASN A 105 11.05 -18.13 -3.47
CA ASN A 105 12.16 -18.50 -2.61
C ASN A 105 12.15 -17.75 -1.25
N ALA A 106 11.02 -17.15 -0.86
CA ALA A 106 10.88 -16.50 0.44
C ALA A 106 11.18 -17.46 1.60
N GLU A 107 11.87 -16.95 2.63
CA GLU A 107 12.08 -17.67 3.89
C GLU A 107 10.76 -17.82 4.68
N ASP A 108 9.86 -16.84 4.58
CA ASP A 108 8.51 -16.94 5.16
C ASP A 108 7.65 -17.92 4.36
N SER A 109 7.23 -19.01 5.01
CA SER A 109 6.45 -20.08 4.38
C SER A 109 5.09 -19.63 3.86
N THR A 110 4.50 -18.57 4.41
CA THR A 110 3.23 -18.01 3.93
C THR A 110 3.44 -17.30 2.60
N LEU A 111 4.48 -16.46 2.51
CA LEU A 111 4.85 -15.75 1.28
C LEU A 111 5.24 -16.75 0.19
N LYS A 112 6.02 -17.77 0.55
CA LYS A 112 6.40 -18.86 -0.35
C LYS A 112 5.19 -19.59 -0.92
N LYS A 113 4.21 -19.97 -0.09
CA LYS A 113 2.98 -20.63 -0.54
C LYS A 113 2.16 -19.73 -1.46
N LYS A 114 1.99 -18.45 -1.11
CA LYS A 114 1.29 -17.47 -1.94
C LYS A 114 1.95 -17.31 -3.31
N ALA A 115 3.29 -17.15 -3.34
CA ALA A 115 4.05 -17.04 -4.57
C ALA A 115 4.07 -18.34 -5.40
N ALA A 116 3.95 -19.51 -4.78
CA ALA A 116 3.87 -20.78 -5.50
C ALA A 116 2.50 -21.02 -6.16
N GLN A 117 1.42 -20.42 -5.64
CA GLN A 117 0.09 -20.50 -6.24
C GLN A 117 0.01 -19.70 -7.53
N ASP A 118 0.58 -18.49 -7.53
CA ASP A 118 0.69 -17.65 -8.71
C ASP A 118 2.01 -16.85 -8.65
N SER A 119 3.02 -17.37 -9.33
CA SER A 119 4.38 -16.80 -9.32
C SER A 119 4.50 -15.49 -10.10
N HIS A 120 3.49 -15.15 -10.89
CA HIS A 120 3.44 -13.92 -11.68
C HIS A 120 2.41 -12.92 -11.14
N LYS A 121 1.72 -13.25 -10.04
CA LYS A 121 0.77 -12.34 -9.39
C LYS A 121 1.44 -11.03 -9.01
N VAL A 122 0.91 -9.95 -9.58
CA VAL A 122 1.26 -8.59 -9.19
C VAL A 122 0.36 -8.19 -8.04
N TYR A 123 0.95 -8.02 -6.86
CA TYR A 123 0.23 -7.67 -5.64
C TYR A 123 0.04 -6.17 -5.50
N SER A 124 0.91 -5.35 -6.09
CA SER A 124 0.77 -3.90 -6.12
C SER A 124 1.51 -3.29 -7.30
N THR A 125 1.12 -2.07 -7.65
CA THR A 125 1.81 -1.26 -8.66
C THR A 125 1.93 0.17 -8.20
N ALA A 126 3.02 0.84 -8.57
CA ALA A 126 3.16 2.28 -8.43
C ALA A 126 3.86 2.88 -9.64
N ASP A 127 3.50 4.11 -9.97
CA ASP A 127 3.98 4.80 -11.16
C ASP A 127 4.88 5.97 -10.74
N VAL A 128 6.16 5.89 -11.08
CA VAL A 128 7.17 6.91 -10.71
C VAL A 128 7.48 7.77 -11.92
N GLU A 129 7.36 9.09 -11.80
CA GLU A 129 7.70 10.02 -12.89
C GLU A 129 9.16 9.82 -13.33
N ILE A 130 9.42 9.72 -14.63
CA ILE A 130 10.78 9.64 -15.15
C ILE A 130 11.30 11.07 -15.28
N LYS A 131 12.14 11.47 -14.33
CA LYS A 131 12.74 12.81 -14.26
C LYS A 131 14.25 12.67 -14.06
N GLU A 132 15.05 13.24 -14.97
CA GLU A 132 16.52 13.12 -14.94
C GLU A 132 17.14 13.81 -13.72
N ALA A 133 16.62 14.99 -13.37
CA ALA A 133 17.10 15.80 -12.25
C ALA A 133 15.99 15.99 -11.21
N ARG A 134 16.27 15.61 -9.97
CA ARG A 134 15.45 15.90 -8.80
C ARG A 134 16.27 16.63 -7.77
N THR A 135 15.68 17.59 -7.08
CA THR A 135 16.27 18.10 -5.83
C THR A 135 16.16 17.03 -4.73
N PRO A 136 16.96 17.11 -3.65
CA PRO A 136 16.84 16.18 -2.53
C PRO A 136 15.41 16.08 -1.96
N GLU A 137 14.70 17.20 -1.89
CA GLU A 137 13.33 17.29 -1.39
C GLU A 137 12.35 16.58 -2.34
N GLU A 138 12.53 16.77 -3.65
CA GLU A 138 11.74 16.07 -4.67
C GLU A 138 12.03 14.57 -4.68
N GLU A 139 13.27 14.14 -4.43
CA GLU A 139 13.60 12.72 -4.29
C GLU A 139 12.90 12.12 -3.08
N GLU A 140 12.90 12.82 -1.94
CA GLU A 140 12.23 12.36 -0.73
C GLU A 140 10.72 12.28 -0.92
N GLN A 141 10.10 13.30 -1.52
CA GLN A 141 8.68 13.30 -1.81
C GLN A 141 8.31 12.18 -2.77
N ALA A 142 9.03 12.03 -3.89
CA ALA A 142 8.77 10.97 -4.85
C ALA A 142 8.92 9.56 -4.24
N MET A 143 9.83 9.40 -3.26
CA MET A 143 10.00 8.14 -2.56
C MET A 143 8.84 7.85 -1.59
N ARG A 144 8.30 8.88 -0.92
CA ARG A 144 7.10 8.78 -0.08
C ARG A 144 5.87 8.45 -0.93
N ASP A 145 5.67 9.15 -2.03
CA ASP A 145 4.55 8.93 -2.96
C ASP A 145 4.58 7.49 -3.51
N PHE A 146 5.77 7.00 -3.86
CA PHE A 146 5.93 5.62 -4.31
C PHE A 146 5.55 4.58 -3.25
N GLU A 147 6.02 4.77 -2.02
CA GLU A 147 5.69 3.88 -0.90
C GLU A 147 4.20 3.92 -0.56
N GLU A 148 3.59 5.11 -0.58
CA GLU A 148 2.15 5.28 -0.38
C GLU A 148 1.36 4.60 -1.49
N GLU A 149 1.70 4.82 -2.76
CA GLU A 149 1.00 4.21 -3.88
C GLU A 149 1.13 2.68 -3.86
N MET A 150 2.33 2.15 -3.59
CA MET A 150 2.52 0.70 -3.43
C MET A 150 1.68 0.12 -2.28
N SER A 151 1.56 0.85 -1.18
CA SER A 151 0.79 0.39 -0.01
C SER A 151 -0.72 0.46 -0.29
N LYS A 152 -1.18 1.56 -0.91
CA LYS A 152 -2.59 1.80 -1.25
C LYS A 152 -3.09 0.82 -2.33
N ASN A 153 -2.25 0.50 -3.30
CA ASN A 153 -2.59 -0.40 -4.39
C ASN A 153 -2.38 -1.88 -4.05
N LEU A 154 -1.97 -2.20 -2.82
CA LEU A 154 -1.75 -3.58 -2.41
C LEU A 154 -3.05 -4.37 -2.37
N ARG A 155 -3.11 -5.45 -3.13
CA ARG A 155 -4.26 -6.37 -3.24
C ARG A 155 -3.82 -7.79 -2.95
N GLU A 156 -4.46 -8.43 -1.97
CA GLU A 156 -4.19 -9.82 -1.56
C GLU A 156 -5.20 -10.80 -2.14
#